data_AF-A0A9J6D8B8-F1
#
_entry.id   AF-A0A9J6D8B8-F1
#
_cell.length_a   1.000
_cell.length_b   1.000
_cell.length_c   1.000
_cell.angle_alpha   90.00
_cell.angle_beta   90.00
_cell.angle_gamma   90.00
#
_symmetry.space_group_name_H-M   'P 1'
#
loop_
_entity.id
_entity.type
_entity.pdbx_description
1 polymer ?
#
loop_
_entity_poly.entity_id
_entity_poly.type
_entity_poly.pdbx_seq_one_letter_code
_entity_poly.pdbx_strand_id
1 'polypeptide(L)'
;MAKVDLKIKLATFDIKRRDKYLQREVPLSAVIRIDDRHSHSTDSADALRLLRGTRSTRQTFLRYFSEGMTPSEARRLHESKLSMEDDGPAKLANAPLNPPQRTVYHWHSVWREACFGGTYIDPVLKLEEKASLLDKRFSS
;
A
#
# COMPACT_ATOMS: atom_id res chain seq x y z
N MET A 1 16.09 11.62 -18.23
CA MET A 1 15.75 11.76 -16.80
C MET A 1 14.24 11.86 -16.70
N ALA A 2 13.61 11.07 -15.84
CA ALA A 2 12.16 11.09 -15.71
C ALA A 2 11.68 12.46 -15.21
N LYS A 3 10.59 12.97 -15.80
CA LYS A 3 10.09 14.32 -15.55
C LYS A 3 8.57 14.36 -15.60
N VAL A 4 7.97 15.12 -14.71
CA VAL A 4 6.54 15.46 -14.75
C VAL A 4 6.39 16.97 -14.95
N ASP A 5 5.71 17.36 -16.02
CA ASP A 5 5.36 18.76 -16.30
C ASP A 5 3.85 18.94 -16.12
N LEU A 6 3.48 19.80 -15.17
CA LEU A 6 2.10 20.19 -14.91
C LEU A 6 1.88 21.63 -15.38
N LYS A 7 0.89 21.83 -16.26
CA LYS A 7 0.42 23.16 -16.65
C LYS A 7 -1.05 23.29 -16.31
N ILE A 8 -1.37 24.21 -15.40
CA ILE A 8 -2.74 24.53 -15.01
C ILE A 8 -3.11 25.87 -15.63
N LYS A 9 -4.24 25.92 -16.33
CA LYS A 9 -4.78 27.13 -16.94
C LYS A 9 -5.72 27.82 -15.96
N LEU A 10 -5.47 29.10 -15.70
CA LEU A 10 -6.37 29.94 -14.92
C LEU A 10 -7.67 30.16 -15.71
N ALA A 11 -8.80 29.74 -15.13
CA ALA A 11 -10.09 29.75 -15.81
C ALA A 11 -10.83 31.09 -15.61
N THR A 12 -10.39 32.13 -16.31
CA THR A 12 -11.11 33.43 -16.37
C THR A 12 -12.30 33.35 -17.33
N PHE A 13 -13.23 34.30 -17.21
CA PHE A 13 -14.43 34.36 -18.07
C PHE A 13 -14.06 34.34 -19.57
N ASP A 14 -13.13 35.19 -19.99
CA ASP A 14 -12.73 35.31 -21.39
C ASP A 14 -12.00 34.08 -21.93
N ILE A 15 -11.29 33.37 -21.06
CA ILE A 15 -10.59 32.13 -21.40
C ILE A 15 -11.58 30.98 -21.50
N LYS A 16 -12.55 30.87 -20.58
CA LYS A 16 -13.63 29.88 -20.64
C LYS A 16 -14.47 30.03 -21.92
N ARG A 17 -14.76 31.26 -22.34
CA ARG A 17 -15.52 31.53 -23.57
C ARG A 17 -14.77 31.19 -24.87
N ARG A 18 -13.45 31.09 -24.84
CA ARG A 18 -12.63 30.83 -26.05
C ARG A 18 -12.01 29.43 -26.11
N ASP A 19 -11.85 28.77 -24.97
CA ASP A 19 -11.19 27.48 -24.88
C ASP A 19 -12.20 26.31 -24.87
N LYS A 20 -12.21 25.54 -25.96
CA LYS A 20 -13.07 24.36 -26.14
C LYS A 20 -12.93 23.31 -25.02
N TYR A 21 -11.77 23.21 -24.37
CA TYR A 21 -11.54 22.25 -23.29
C TYR A 21 -12.12 22.71 -21.96
N LEU A 22 -12.29 24.02 -21.78
CA LEU A 22 -12.94 24.61 -20.60
C LEU A 22 -14.46 24.74 -20.74
N GLN A 23 -14.99 24.62 -21.96
CA GLN A 23 -16.42 24.67 -22.27
C GLN A 23 -17.14 23.32 -22.11
N ARG A 24 -16.40 22.27 -21.82
CA ARG A 24 -16.97 20.94 -21.57
C ARG A 24 -17.78 20.96 -20.27
N GLU A 25 -18.75 20.05 -20.17
CA GLU A 25 -19.52 19.82 -18.94
C GLU A 25 -18.60 19.61 -17.73
N VAL A 26 -17.50 18.90 -17.93
CA VAL A 26 -16.36 18.83 -17.00
C VAL A 26 -15.15 19.54 -17.62
N PRO A 27 -14.80 20.76 -17.16
CA PRO A 27 -13.70 21.54 -17.71
C PRO A 27 -12.34 20.88 -17.52
N LEU A 28 -11.57 20.75 -18.60
CA LEU A 28 -10.20 20.25 -18.56
C LEU A 28 -9.21 21.41 -18.49
N SER A 29 -8.92 21.88 -17.28
CA SER A 29 -8.07 23.06 -17.03
C SER A 29 -6.57 22.75 -16.91
N ALA A 30 -6.20 21.48 -16.88
CA ALA A 30 -4.81 21.07 -16.68
C ALA A 30 -4.32 20.14 -17.79
N VAL A 31 -3.04 20.28 -18.12
CA VAL A 31 -2.30 19.34 -18.97
C VAL A 31 -1.15 18.77 -18.14
N ILE A 32 -1.13 17.44 -18.06
CA ILE A 32 -0.06 16.67 -17.42
C ILE A 32 0.76 16.03 -18.53
N ARG A 33 2.08 16.22 -18.52
CA ARG A 33 3.02 15.52 -19.39
C ARG A 33 3.99 14.72 -18.53
N ILE A 34 4.19 13.47 -18.89
CA ILE A 34 5.08 12.55 -18.19
C ILE A 34 6.11 12.07 -19.20
N ASP A 35 7.39 12.26 -18.90
CA ASP A 35 8.52 11.69 -19.63
C ASP A 35 9.12 10.57 -18.76
N ASP A 36 9.12 9.36 -19.28
CA ASP A 36 9.54 8.13 -18.59
C ASP A 36 10.98 7.72 -18.94
N ARG A 37 11.76 8.58 -19.59
CA ARG A 37 13.14 8.25 -19.95
C ARG A 37 14.06 8.31 -18.74
N HIS A 38 14.41 7.15 -18.20
CA HIS A 38 15.39 7.02 -17.13
C HIS A 38 16.83 7.03 -17.68
N SER A 39 17.77 7.60 -16.92
CA SER A 39 19.21 7.56 -17.26
C SER A 39 19.91 6.30 -16.71
N HIS A 40 19.14 5.39 -16.11
CA HIS A 40 19.58 4.14 -15.51
C HIS A 40 18.53 3.07 -15.76
N SER A 41 18.93 1.80 -15.61
CA SER A 41 18.00 0.67 -15.76
C SER A 41 16.97 0.66 -14.63
N THR A 42 15.70 0.59 -15.02
CA THR A 42 14.56 0.41 -14.11
C THR A 42 14.43 -1.03 -13.60
N ASP A 43 15.19 -1.97 -14.18
CA ASP A 43 15.13 -3.40 -13.88
C ASP A 43 16.25 -3.84 -12.92
N SER A 44 17.06 -2.89 -12.44
CA SER A 44 18.06 -3.16 -11.41
C SER A 44 17.39 -3.51 -10.07
N ALA A 45 18.05 -4.34 -9.26
CA ALA A 45 17.56 -4.69 -7.92
C ALA A 45 17.30 -3.44 -7.06
N ASP A 46 18.13 -2.40 -7.18
CA ASP A 46 17.93 -1.14 -6.45
C ASP A 46 16.68 -0.38 -6.91
N ALA A 47 16.41 -0.33 -8.21
CA ALA A 47 15.19 0.28 -8.75
C ALA A 47 13.94 -0.51 -8.29
N LEU A 48 14.00 -1.84 -8.33
CA LEU A 48 12.90 -2.71 -7.90
C LEU A 48 12.59 -2.56 -6.39
N ARG A 49 13.59 -2.26 -5.55
CA ARG A 49 13.40 -2.01 -4.10
C ARG A 49 12.60 -0.75 -3.77
N LEU A 50 12.48 0.17 -4.71
CA LEU A 50 11.75 1.44 -4.53
C LEU A 50 10.28 1.34 -4.93
N LEU A 51 9.90 0.29 -5.64
CA LEU A 51 8.53 0.07 -6.09
C LEU A 51 7.60 -0.23 -4.89
N ARG A 52 6.33 0.19 -5.02
CA ARG A 52 5.33 -0.02 -3.98
C ARG A 52 4.87 -1.47 -3.96
N GLY A 53 4.60 -1.98 -2.76
CA GLY A 53 3.97 -3.29 -2.55
C GLY A 53 2.71 -3.45 -3.40
N THR A 54 2.54 -4.60 -4.05
CA THR A 54 1.29 -4.87 -4.79
C THR A 54 0.10 -4.98 -3.84
N ARG A 55 -1.11 -4.83 -4.38
CA ARG A 55 -2.34 -5.00 -3.59
C ARG A 55 -2.45 -6.41 -3.01
N SER A 56 -2.09 -7.43 -3.78
CA SER A 56 -2.12 -8.84 -3.35
C SER A 56 -1.11 -9.11 -2.25
N THR A 57 0.13 -8.64 -2.39
CA THR A 57 1.16 -8.76 -1.34
C THR A 57 0.70 -8.08 -0.05
N ARG A 58 0.15 -6.86 -0.15
CA ARG A 58 -0.40 -6.16 1.02
C ARG A 58 -1.51 -6.97 1.70
N GLN A 59 -2.44 -7.53 0.94
CA GLN A 59 -3.53 -8.33 1.47
C GLN A 59 -3.04 -9.61 2.17
N THR A 60 -2.00 -10.26 1.63
CA THR A 60 -1.33 -11.40 2.27
C THR A 60 -0.74 -11.01 3.62
N PHE A 61 -0.07 -9.86 3.73
CA PHE A 61 0.44 -9.37 5.02
C PHE A 61 -0.66 -9.02 6.01
N LEU A 62 -1.76 -8.40 5.55
CA LEU A 62 -2.91 -8.13 6.42
C LEU A 62 -3.52 -9.43 6.98
N ARG A 63 -3.54 -10.51 6.19
CA ARG A 63 -3.95 -11.83 6.67
C ARG A 63 -3.00 -12.36 7.75
N TYR A 64 -1.69 -12.29 7.55
CA TYR A 64 -0.71 -12.69 8.58
C TYR A 64 -0.93 -11.94 9.89
N PHE A 65 -1.20 -10.63 9.84
CA PHE A 65 -1.49 -9.85 11.04
C PHE A 65 -2.80 -10.27 11.70
N SER A 66 -3.85 -10.56 10.92
CA SER A 66 -5.12 -11.06 11.45
C SER A 66 -5.00 -12.45 12.11
N GLU A 67 -4.02 -13.25 11.68
CA GLU A 67 -3.64 -14.53 12.28
C GLU A 67 -2.78 -14.36 13.55
N GLY A 68 -2.49 -13.11 13.95
CA GLY A 68 -1.75 -12.79 15.17
C GLY A 68 -0.24 -12.69 15.00
N MET A 69 0.29 -12.75 13.77
CA MET A 69 1.73 -12.65 13.53
C MET A 69 2.23 -11.22 13.73
N THR A 70 3.38 -11.09 14.39
CA THR A 70 4.12 -9.83 14.42
C THR A 70 4.69 -9.49 13.03
N PRO A 71 5.02 -8.22 12.75
CA PRO A 71 5.65 -7.83 11.49
C PRO A 71 6.90 -8.63 11.14
N SER A 72 7.71 -8.99 12.14
CA SER A 72 8.94 -9.75 11.95
C SER A 72 8.66 -11.21 11.57
N GLU A 73 7.69 -11.85 12.22
CA GLU A 73 7.27 -13.22 11.90
C GLU A 73 6.62 -13.31 10.53
N ALA A 74 5.72 -12.38 10.23
CA ALA A 74 5.06 -12.28 8.93
C ALA A 74 6.10 -12.13 7.79
N ARG A 75 7.12 -11.29 7.99
CA ARG A 75 8.22 -11.15 7.03
C ARG A 75 9.02 -12.43 6.86
N ARG A 76 9.45 -13.05 7.96
CA ARG A 76 10.25 -14.28 7.90
C ARG A 76 9.49 -15.39 7.19
N LEU A 77 8.21 -15.56 7.48
CA LEU A 77 7.34 -16.52 6.81
C LEU A 77 7.21 -16.20 5.31
N HIS A 78 6.99 -14.94 4.97
CA HIS A 78 6.83 -14.50 3.58
C HIS A 78 8.10 -14.69 2.75
N GLU A 79 9.25 -14.29 3.30
CA GLU A 79 10.57 -14.49 2.68
C GLU A 79 10.87 -15.98 2.50
N SER A 80 10.54 -16.81 3.51
CA SER A 80 10.67 -18.27 3.40
C SER A 80 9.80 -18.84 2.28
N LYS A 81 8.53 -18.44 2.15
CA LYS A 81 7.66 -18.87 1.05
C LYS A 81 8.20 -18.46 -0.31
N LEU A 82 8.61 -17.20 -0.47
CA LEU A 82 9.18 -16.70 -1.71
C LEU A 82 10.46 -17.43 -2.11
N SER A 83 11.30 -17.79 -1.14
CA SER A 83 12.54 -18.53 -1.41
C SER A 83 12.33 -19.93 -1.98
N MET A 84 11.14 -20.51 -1.77
CA MET A 84 10.76 -21.84 -2.27
C MET A 84 10.08 -21.79 -3.64
N GLU A 85 9.76 -20.60 -4.15
CA GLU A 85 9.15 -20.46 -5.48
C GLU A 85 10.22 -20.42 -6.58
N ASP A 86 9.80 -20.70 -7.81
CA ASP A 86 10.63 -20.46 -8.99
C ASP A 86 11.07 -18.99 -9.01
N ASP A 87 12.36 -18.77 -9.29
CA ASP A 87 13.01 -17.46 -9.29
C ASP A 87 12.97 -16.73 -7.92
N GLY A 88 13.03 -17.51 -6.83
CA GLY A 88 13.05 -17.00 -5.45
C GLY A 88 14.02 -15.84 -5.19
N PRO A 89 15.31 -15.91 -5.62
CA PRO A 89 16.25 -14.81 -5.45
C PRO A 89 15.80 -13.47 -6.06
N ALA A 90 15.23 -13.49 -7.27
CA ALA A 90 14.74 -12.26 -7.90
C ALA A 90 13.48 -11.74 -7.20
N LYS A 91 12.57 -12.63 -6.78
CA LYS A 91 11.37 -12.27 -6.01
C LYS A 91 11.70 -11.63 -4.67
N LEU A 92 12.75 -12.12 -3.99
CA LEU A 92 13.24 -11.53 -2.74
C LEU A 92 13.80 -10.11 -2.93
N ALA A 93 14.37 -9.79 -4.10
CA ALA A 93 14.85 -8.45 -4.42
C ALA A 93 13.73 -7.48 -4.88
N ASN A 94 12.58 -8.00 -5.28
CA ASN A 94 11.47 -7.24 -5.84
C ASN A 94 10.55 -6.69 -4.73
N ALA A 95 10.63 -5.40 -4.38
CA ALA A 95 9.82 -4.83 -3.29
C ALA A 95 8.29 -4.98 -3.43
N PRO A 96 7.70 -4.95 -4.65
CA PRO A 96 6.30 -5.25 -4.86
C PRO A 96 5.87 -6.62 -4.33
N LEU A 97 6.76 -7.62 -4.43
CA LEU A 97 6.55 -9.00 -3.99
C LEU A 97 7.09 -9.25 -2.59
N ASN A 98 8.28 -8.74 -2.28
CA ASN A 98 8.96 -8.81 -0.99
C ASN A 98 9.17 -7.40 -0.39
N PRO A 99 8.16 -6.83 0.28
CA PRO A 99 8.20 -5.45 0.73
C PRO A 99 9.28 -5.23 1.80
N PRO A 100 9.98 -4.08 1.79
CA PRO A 100 11.01 -3.79 2.77
C PRO A 100 10.40 -3.64 4.16
N GLN A 101 11.21 -3.86 5.19
CA GLN A 101 10.80 -3.80 6.60
C GLN A 101 9.94 -2.59 6.94
N ARG A 102 10.37 -1.38 6.54
CA ARG A 102 9.64 -0.12 6.78
C ARG A 102 8.19 -0.17 6.28
N THR A 103 7.97 -0.79 5.12
CA THR A 103 6.64 -0.88 4.49
C THR A 103 5.75 -1.83 5.28
N VAL A 104 6.28 -2.99 5.68
CA VAL A 104 5.51 -3.97 6.47
C VAL A 104 5.14 -3.40 7.84
N TYR A 105 6.06 -2.72 8.51
CA TYR A 105 5.81 -2.09 9.81
C TYR A 105 4.77 -0.96 9.69
N HIS A 106 4.85 -0.15 8.63
CA HIS A 106 3.84 0.86 8.35
C HIS A 106 2.45 0.23 8.13
N TRP A 107 2.36 -0.83 7.30
CA TRP A 107 1.08 -1.53 7.09
C TRP A 107 0.51 -2.12 8.38
N HIS A 108 1.37 -2.69 9.22
CA HIS A 108 0.94 -3.20 10.52
C HIS A 108 0.45 -2.09 11.45
N SER A 109 1.10 -0.92 11.46
CA SER A 109 0.65 0.24 12.24
C SER A 109 -0.73 0.70 11.79
N VAL A 110 -0.92 0.86 10.47
CA VAL A 110 -2.22 1.27 9.88
C VAL A 110 -3.30 0.22 10.15
N TRP A 111 -2.96 -1.07 10.00
CA TRP A 111 -3.88 -2.17 10.29
C TRP A 111 -4.27 -2.19 11.77
N ARG A 112 -3.30 -2.05 12.67
CA ARG A 112 -3.52 -2.00 14.10
C ARG A 112 -4.46 -0.85 14.44
N GLU A 113 -4.14 0.36 14.00
CA GLU A 113 -4.98 1.54 14.23
C GLU A 113 -6.41 1.35 13.68
N ALA A 114 -6.57 0.72 12.52
CA ALA A 114 -7.89 0.44 11.95
C ALA A 114 -8.69 -0.62 12.71
N CYS A 115 -8.05 -1.70 13.17
CA CYS A 115 -8.72 -2.80 13.88
C CYS A 115 -8.94 -2.51 15.37
N PHE A 116 -8.12 -1.64 15.95
CA PHE A 116 -7.99 -1.47 17.38
C PHE A 116 -8.18 -0.02 17.84
N GLY A 117 -8.29 0.94 16.92
CA GLY A 117 -8.27 2.36 17.26
C GLY A 117 -6.84 2.81 17.59
N GLY A 118 -6.48 4.03 17.20
CA GLY A 118 -5.15 4.61 17.42
C GLY A 118 -4.81 4.91 18.89
N THR A 119 -5.73 4.61 19.81
CA THR A 119 -5.61 4.82 21.26
C THR A 119 -5.43 3.50 21.99
N TYR A 120 -4.76 3.55 23.14
CA TYR A 120 -4.68 2.46 24.10
C TYR A 120 -6.06 1.81 24.28
N ILE A 121 -6.20 0.57 23.82
CA ILE A 121 -7.32 -0.27 24.23
C ILE A 121 -6.90 -0.89 25.55
N ASP A 122 -7.70 -0.66 26.58
CA ASP A 122 -7.60 -1.43 27.80
C ASP A 122 -7.73 -2.92 27.47
N PRO A 123 -6.68 -3.74 27.69
CA PRO A 123 -6.71 -5.16 27.41
C PRO A 123 -7.88 -5.88 28.09
N VAL A 124 -8.32 -5.37 29.25
CA VAL A 124 -9.42 -5.92 30.04
C VAL A 124 -10.75 -5.77 29.30
N LEU A 125 -11.04 -4.57 28.76
CA LEU A 125 -12.28 -4.33 27.99
C LEU A 125 -12.38 -5.23 26.75
N LYS A 126 -11.26 -5.47 26.06
CA LYS A 126 -11.24 -6.34 24.87
C LYS A 126 -11.36 -7.82 25.22
N LEU A 127 -10.89 -8.22 26.40
CA LEU A 127 -11.05 -9.58 26.92
C LEU A 127 -12.50 -9.84 27.32
N GLU A 128 -13.17 -8.88 27.96
CA GLU A 128 -14.60 -8.97 28.32
C GLU A 128 -15.49 -9.12 27.08
N GLU A 129 -15.23 -8.35 26.03
CA GLU A 129 -15.94 -8.48 24.74
C GLU A 129 -15.83 -9.89 24.17
N LYS A 130 -14.62 -10.49 24.23
CA LYS A 130 -14.38 -11.85 23.73
C LYS A 130 -14.86 -12.96 24.66
N ALA A 131 -14.93 -12.73 25.97
CA ALA A 131 -15.45 -13.69 26.94
C ALA A 131 -16.91 -14.05 26.62
N SER A 132 -17.72 -13.06 26.25
CA SER A 132 -19.12 -13.25 25.86
C SER A 132 -19.32 -14.11 24.59
N LEU A 133 -18.28 -14.22 23.75
CA LEU A 133 -18.26 -15.12 22.58
C LEU A 133 -17.83 -16.54 22.93
N LEU A 134 -17.05 -16.72 24.00
CA LEU A 134 -16.60 -18.02 24.48
C LEU A 134 -17.69 -18.75 25.27
N ASP A 135 -18.48 -18.04 26.08
CA ASP A 135 -19.60 -18.64 26.84
C ASP A 135 -20.68 -19.26 25.92
N LYS A 136 -20.89 -18.67 24.75
CA LYS A 136 -21.80 -19.21 23.72
C LYS A 136 -21.27 -20.49 23.05
N ARG A 137 -19.97 -20.77 23.15
CA ARG A 137 -19.31 -21.93 22.54
C ARG A 137 -19.28 -23.17 23.44
N PHE A 138 -19.48 -22.99 24.75
CA PHE A 138 -19.47 -24.07 25.75
C PHE A 138 -20.86 -24.38 26.33
N SER A 139 -21.91 -23.75 25.81
CA SER A 139 -23.31 -23.99 26.22
C SER A 139 -24.10 -24.85 25.20
N SER A 140 -23.42 -25.73 24.45
CA SER A 140 -24.01 -26.68 23.48
C SER A 140 -23.38 -28.05 23.66
#